data_AF-A0A966L0Q2-F1
#
_entry.id   AF-A0A966L0Q2-F1
#
_cell.length_a   1.000
_cell.length_b   1.000
_cell.length_c   1.000
_cell.angle_alpha   90.00
_cell.angle_beta   90.00
_cell.angle_gamma   90.00
#
_symmetry.space_group_name_H-M   'P 1'
#
loop_
_entity.id
_entity.type
_entity.pdbx_description
1 polymer ?
#
loop_
_entity_poly.entity_id
_entity_poly.type
_entity_poly.pdbx_seq_one_letter_code
_entity_poly.pdbx_strand_id
1 'polypeptide(L)'
;MNTMKVLFYTREFPPYVYGGAGVHVEYLADELSKLMDVEVRCFGDQEDQNGTLSVKGFPYENLVFNESNSQLKAVFQTLSTCIHMNSQDSHADIVHCHTWYAQFAG
;
A
#
# COMPACT_ATOMS: atom_id res chain seq x y z
N MET A 1 -21.92 -6.21 15.80
CA MET A 1 -20.83 -5.34 16.27
C MET A 1 -20.16 -4.80 15.02
N ASN A 2 -19.84 -3.51 14.93
CA ASN A 2 -19.03 -3.02 13.82
C ASN A 2 -17.67 -3.74 13.94
N THR A 3 -17.32 -4.56 12.95
CA THR A 3 -15.97 -5.12 12.86
C THR A 3 -15.02 -3.97 12.58
N MET A 4 -13.92 -3.90 13.35
CA MET A 4 -12.88 -2.90 13.13
C MET A 4 -12.28 -3.11 11.74
N LYS A 5 -11.87 -2.03 11.08
CA LYS A 5 -11.15 -2.09 9.79
C LYS A 5 -9.80 -1.41 9.87
N VAL A 6 -8.76 -2.09 9.41
CA VAL A 6 -7.41 -1.54 9.25
C VAL A 6 -7.06 -1.37 7.79
N LEU A 7 -6.44 -0.23 7.46
CA LEU A 7 -5.87 0.06 6.15
C LEU A 7 -4.35 0.10 6.24
N PHE A 8 -3.68 -0.73 5.45
CA PHE A 8 -2.24 -0.74 5.28
C PHE A 8 -1.85 0.05 4.04
N TYR A 9 -0.89 0.96 4.20
CA TYR A 9 -0.12 1.52 3.09
C TYR A 9 1.29 0.95 3.13
N THR A 10 1.68 0.26 2.06
CA THR A 10 3.00 -0.36 1.93
C THR A 10 3.52 -0.17 0.51
N ARG A 11 4.82 -0.36 0.31
CA ARG A 11 5.37 -0.52 -1.05
C ARG A 11 5.22 -1.96 -1.51
N GLU A 12 5.58 -2.89 -0.65
CA GLU A 12 5.71 -4.31 -0.97
C GLU A 12 4.53 -5.06 -0.39
N PHE A 13 3.93 -5.91 -1.23
CA PHE A 13 2.96 -6.93 -0.87
C PHE A 13 3.01 -8.02 -1.95
N PRO A 14 2.67 -9.29 -1.66
CA PRO A 14 2.66 -10.33 -2.68
C PRO A 14 1.93 -9.90 -3.97
N PRO A 15 2.45 -10.31 -5.15
CA PRO A 15 3.63 -11.15 -5.36
C PRO A 15 4.98 -10.37 -5.34
N TYR A 16 4.98 -9.07 -5.05
CA TYR A 16 6.15 -8.17 -5.17
C TYR A 16 6.84 -7.88 -3.84
N VAL A 17 7.23 -8.93 -3.11
CA VAL A 17 8.00 -8.83 -1.87
C VAL A 17 9.48 -9.12 -2.15
N TYR A 18 10.37 -8.20 -1.80
CA TYR A 18 11.81 -8.36 -2.01
C TYR A 18 12.65 -8.08 -0.76
N GLY A 19 12.04 -7.64 0.34
CA GLY A 19 12.73 -7.40 1.59
C GLY A 19 11.89 -7.70 2.84
N GLY A 20 12.53 -7.57 4.00
CA GLY A 20 11.89 -7.85 5.30
C GLY A 20 10.70 -6.94 5.63
N ALA A 21 10.64 -5.74 5.03
CA ALA A 21 9.52 -4.82 5.18
C ALA A 21 8.24 -5.38 4.53
N GLY A 22 8.33 -5.90 3.31
CA GLY A 22 7.20 -6.54 2.64
C GLY A 22 6.75 -7.81 3.35
N VAL A 23 7.71 -8.65 3.76
CA VAL A 23 7.44 -9.87 4.55
C VAL A 23 6.68 -9.54 5.85
N HIS A 24 7.09 -8.48 6.54
CA HIS A 24 6.41 -8.05 7.76
C HIS A 24 4.93 -7.69 7.52
N VAL A 25 4.65 -6.87 6.49
CA VAL A 25 3.28 -6.45 6.18
C VAL A 25 2.43 -7.62 5.69
N GLU A 26 2.99 -8.50 4.86
CA GLU A 26 2.31 -9.71 4.36
C GLU A 26 1.74 -10.55 5.50
N TYR A 27 2.61 -11.00 6.42
CA TYR A 27 2.18 -11.88 7.50
C TYR A 27 1.29 -11.16 8.52
N LEU A 28 1.54 -9.87 8.78
CA LEU A 28 0.69 -9.09 9.68
C LEU A 28 -0.73 -8.93 9.11
N ALA A 29 -0.86 -8.62 7.81
CA ALA A 29 -2.14 -8.48 7.14
C ALA A 29 -2.91 -9.81 7.10
N ASP A 30 -2.23 -10.93 6.79
CA ASP A 30 -2.84 -12.26 6.79
C ASP A 30 -3.40 -12.63 8.18
N GLU A 31 -2.60 -12.47 9.25
CA GLU A 31 -3.05 -12.81 10.60
C GLU A 31 -4.16 -11.87 11.11
N LEU A 32 -4.10 -10.57 10.80
CA LEU A 32 -5.17 -9.64 11.17
C LEU A 32 -6.47 -9.91 10.43
N SER A 33 -6.42 -10.36 9.17
CA SER A 33 -7.63 -10.65 8.40
C SER A 33 -8.49 -11.75 9.05
N LYS A 34 -7.88 -12.64 9.84
CA LYS A 34 -8.59 -13.67 10.61
C LYS A 34 -9.44 -13.10 11.75
N LEU A 35 -9.23 -11.83 12.12
CA LEU A 35 -9.84 -11.14 13.26
C LEU A 35 -10.67 -9.91 12.87
N MET A 36 -10.36 -9.26 11.75
CA MET A 36 -10.93 -7.96 11.36
C MET A 36 -10.88 -7.74 9.84
N ASP A 37 -11.52 -6.67 9.36
CA ASP A 37 -11.43 -6.28 7.95
C ASP A 37 -10.06 -5.63 7.66
N VAL A 38 -9.38 -6.09 6.61
CA VAL A 38 -8.05 -5.62 6.24
C VAL A 38 -8.05 -5.16 4.78
N GLU A 39 -7.63 -3.93 4.56
CA GLU A 39 -7.34 -3.40 3.23
C GLU A 39 -5.85 -3.12 3.12
N VAL A 40 -5.21 -3.57 2.05
CA VAL A 40 -3.82 -3.28 1.73
C VAL A 40 -3.78 -2.49 0.43
N ARG A 41 -3.21 -1.29 0.49
CA ARG A 41 -2.85 -0.50 -0.69
C ARG A 41 -1.33 -0.56 -0.85
N CYS A 42 -0.89 -1.04 -2.01
CA CYS A 42 0.50 -1.32 -2.29
C CYS A 42 0.95 -0.84 -3.66
N PHE A 43 2.24 -0.95 -3.96
CA PHE A 43 2.75 -0.61 -5.28
C PHE A 43 2.63 -1.85 -6.17
N GLY A 44 2.12 -1.68 -7.38
CA GLY A 44 1.93 -2.77 -8.32
C GLY A 44 0.60 -2.67 -9.06
N ASP A 45 0.05 -3.82 -9.40
CA ASP A 45 -1.13 -4.03 -10.24
C ASP A 45 -2.11 -5.06 -9.64
N GLN A 46 -1.94 -5.39 -8.36
CA GLN A 46 -2.81 -6.30 -7.63
C GLN A 46 -4.26 -5.82 -7.61
N GLU A 47 -5.20 -6.75 -7.71
CA GLU A 47 -6.63 -6.54 -7.48
C GLU A 47 -7.20 -7.84 -6.90
N ASP A 48 -6.80 -8.13 -5.66
CA ASP A 48 -7.06 -9.41 -5.00
C ASP A 48 -8.04 -9.25 -3.83
N GLN A 49 -8.89 -10.28 -3.64
CA GLN A 49 -9.79 -10.39 -2.50
C GLN A 49 -9.73 -11.82 -1.95
N ASN A 50 -9.40 -11.96 -0.67
CA ASN A 50 -9.40 -13.24 0.04
C ASN A 50 -10.07 -13.10 1.41
N GLY A 51 -11.33 -13.52 1.51
CA GLY A 51 -12.13 -13.34 2.73
C GLY A 51 -12.29 -11.84 3.06
N THR A 52 -11.81 -11.45 4.23
CA THR A 52 -11.82 -10.07 4.77
C THR A 52 -10.55 -9.28 4.41
N LEU A 53 -9.58 -9.89 3.71
CA LEU A 53 -8.39 -9.24 3.19
C LEU A 53 -8.64 -8.80 1.74
N SER A 54 -8.49 -7.50 1.48
CA SER A 54 -8.50 -6.90 0.15
C SER A 54 -7.14 -6.28 -0.15
N VAL A 55 -6.65 -6.43 -1.38
CA VAL A 55 -5.35 -5.91 -1.81
C VAL A 55 -5.52 -5.16 -3.12
N LYS A 56 -5.03 -3.92 -3.15
CA LYS A 56 -5.03 -3.08 -4.34
C LYS A 56 -3.66 -2.52 -4.63
N GLY A 57 -3.17 -2.79 -5.84
CA GLY A 57 -1.94 -2.27 -6.38
C GLY A 57 -2.14 -0.90 -7.05
N PHE A 58 -1.14 -0.04 -6.91
CA PHE A 58 -1.09 1.26 -7.57
C PHE A 58 0.20 1.36 -8.39
N PRO A 59 0.11 1.74 -9.69
CA PRO A 59 1.28 1.80 -10.55
C PRO A 59 2.36 2.75 -10.01
N TYR A 60 3.61 2.28 -10.08
CA TYR A 60 4.79 3.06 -9.70
C TYR A 60 5.20 4.08 -10.77
N GLU A 61 5.13 3.67 -12.04
CA GLU A 61 5.55 4.51 -13.15
C GLU A 61 4.54 5.63 -13.40
N ASN A 62 5.03 6.87 -13.36
CA ASN A 62 4.28 8.05 -13.76
C ASN A 62 5.08 8.81 -14.82
N LEU A 63 4.50 8.89 -16.03
CA LEU A 63 5.12 9.49 -17.21
C LEU A 63 5.44 10.98 -17.05
N VAL A 64 4.74 11.69 -16.14
CA VAL A 64 5.01 13.10 -15.82
C VAL A 64 6.46 13.31 -15.37
N PHE A 65 7.09 12.29 -14.76
CA PHE A 65 8.45 12.38 -14.25
C PHE A 65 9.51 11.76 -15.16
N ASN A 66 9.19 11.43 -16.42
CA ASN A 66 10.14 10.80 -17.32
C ASN A 66 11.39 11.64 -17.59
N GLU A 67 11.21 12.94 -17.77
CA GLU A 67 12.28 13.93 -18.01
C GLU A 67 12.80 14.58 -16.72
N SER A 68 12.46 14.03 -15.55
CA SER A 68 12.96 14.55 -14.27
C SER A 68 14.45 14.26 -14.11
N ASN A 69 15.12 15.05 -13.27
CA ASN A 69 16.46 14.74 -12.81
C ASN A 69 16.53 13.30 -12.30
N SER A 70 17.51 12.53 -12.79
CA SER A 70 17.62 11.09 -12.51
C SER A 70 17.77 10.76 -11.02
N GLN A 71 18.36 11.65 -10.22
CA GLN A 71 18.51 11.48 -8.77
C GLN A 71 17.19 11.69 -8.01
N LEU A 72 16.26 12.45 -8.58
CA LEU A 72 14.98 12.80 -7.94
C LEU A 72 13.81 11.98 -8.48
N LYS A 73 13.94 11.40 -9.69
CA LYS A 73 12.88 10.66 -10.38
C LYS A 73 12.23 9.59 -9.49
N ALA A 74 13.05 8.78 -8.81
CA ALA A 74 12.55 7.70 -7.95
C ALA A 74 11.75 8.22 -6.75
N VAL A 75 12.16 9.35 -6.18
CA VAL A 75 11.43 9.98 -5.06
C VAL A 75 10.09 10.52 -5.56
N PHE A 76 10.05 11.20 -6.70
CA PHE A 76 8.81 11.72 -7.26
C PHE A 76 7.82 10.63 -7.66
N GLN A 77 8.29 9.54 -8.27
CA GLN A 77 7.45 8.37 -8.56
C GLN A 77 6.88 7.78 -7.27
N THR A 78 7.71 7.57 -6.24
CA THR A 78 7.27 7.03 -4.96
C THR A 78 6.19 7.90 -4.30
N LEU A 79 6.42 9.21 -4.20
CA LEU A 79 5.46 10.15 -3.62
C LEU A 79 4.18 10.24 -4.45
N SER A 80 4.28 10.19 -5.78
CA SER A 80 3.14 10.17 -6.68
C SER A 80 2.27 8.93 -6.47
N THR A 81 2.88 7.75 -6.31
CA THR A 81 2.12 6.53 -6.02
C THR A 81 1.45 6.63 -4.65
N CYS A 82 2.12 7.16 -3.63
CA CYS A 82 1.50 7.40 -2.31
C CYS A 82 0.28 8.33 -2.39
N ILE A 83 0.38 9.44 -3.13
CA ILE A 83 -0.75 10.35 -3.35
C ILE A 83 -1.86 9.65 -4.15
N HIS A 84 -1.52 8.82 -5.14
CA HIS A 84 -2.52 8.05 -5.87
C HIS A 84 -3.25 7.04 -4.98
N MET A 85 -2.54 6.39 -4.05
CA MET A 85 -3.15 5.49 -3.08
C MET A 85 -4.16 6.22 -2.18
N ASN A 86 -3.87 7.46 -1.77
CA ASN A 86 -4.71 8.22 -0.86
C ASN A 86 -5.84 9.02 -1.53
N SER A 87 -5.77 9.19 -2.85
CA SER A 87 -6.78 9.94 -3.60
C SER A 87 -8.09 9.17 -3.80
N GLN A 88 -8.09 7.87 -3.52
CA GLN A 88 -9.28 7.05 -3.51
C GLN A 88 -9.88 7.03 -2.10
N ASP A 89 -11.19 7.22 -2.01
CA ASP A 89 -11.90 7.15 -0.72
C ASP A 89 -11.57 5.85 0.02
N SER A 90 -11.40 5.96 1.33
CA SER A 90 -11.23 4.82 2.21
C SER A 90 -11.94 5.08 3.53
N HIS A 91 -12.52 4.03 4.10
CA HIS A 91 -12.98 4.02 5.48
C HIS A 91 -12.15 2.97 6.22
N ALA A 92 -11.44 3.41 7.25
CA ALA A 92 -10.69 2.57 8.18
C ALA A 92 -10.73 3.21 9.57
N ASP A 93 -10.72 2.38 10.62
CA ASP A 93 -10.61 2.84 12.01
C ASP A 93 -9.14 3.07 12.39
N ILE A 94 -8.23 2.30 11.78
CA ILE A 94 -6.78 2.37 11.99
C ILE A 94 -6.09 2.40 10.63
N VAL A 95 -5.11 3.28 10.48
CA VAL A 95 -4.22 3.30 9.32
C VAL A 95 -2.81 2.91 9.78
N HIS A 96 -2.19 1.97 9.06
CA HIS A 96 -0.83 1.53 9.27
C HIS A 96 0.00 1.84 8.02
N CYS A 97 0.89 2.82 8.11
CA CYS A 97 1.85 3.12 7.06
C CYS A 97 3.18 2.41 7.37
N HIS A 98 3.56 1.47 6.51
CA HIS A 98 4.82 0.75 6.66
C HIS A 98 5.90 1.37 5.77
N THR A 99 7.03 1.74 6.39
CA THR A 99 8.13 2.58 5.85
C THR A 99 7.83 4.09 5.78
N TRP A 100 8.88 4.92 5.74
CA TRP A 100 8.77 6.37 5.93
C TRP A 100 7.99 7.09 4.82
N TYR A 101 8.13 6.66 3.56
CA TYR A 101 7.46 7.32 2.44
C TYR A 101 5.97 6.96 2.36
N ALA A 102 5.55 5.82 2.93
CA ALA A 102 4.14 5.42 2.97
C ALA A 102 3.29 6.39 3.80
N GLN A 103 3.88 7.18 4.69
CA GLN A 103 3.21 8.26 5.42
C GLN A 103 2.59 9.33 4.50
N PHE A 104 3.08 9.48 3.26
CA PHE A 104 2.46 10.36 2.27
C PHE A 104 1.15 9.79 1.70
N ALA A 105 0.87 8.51 1.94
CA ALA A 105 -0.39 7.86 1.57
C ALA A 105 -1.44 7.94 2.70
N GLY A 106 -1.04 8.27 3.94
CA GLY A 106 -1.95 8.41 5.08
C GLY A 106 -1.64 7.44 6.20
#